data_AF-A0A8R7TQJ4-F1
#
_entry.id   AF-A0A8R7TQJ4-F1
#
_cell.length_a   1.000
_cell.length_b   1.000
_cell.length_c   1.000
_cell.angle_alpha   90.00
_cell.angle_beta   90.00
_cell.angle_gamma   90.00
#
_symmetry.space_group_name_H-M   'P 1'
#
loop_
_entity.id
_entity.type
_entity.pdbx_description
1 polymer ?
#
loop_
_entity_poly.entity_id
_entity_poly.type
_entity_poly.pdbx_seq_one_letter_code
_entity_poly.pdbx_strand_id
1 'polypeptide(L)'
;MSVLLSDEWKLQQGPDDIIPALKLSFTHLPFHLQRCFSYCALFPKGHMFDGMELVRISISQGFVPSGSKRMEETGYHYLNDLVDRGFFQRSTYYCM
;
A
#
# COMPACT_ATOMS: atom_id res chain seq x y z
N MET A 1 3.93 -17.14 7.18
CA MET A 1 4.57 -16.49 8.34
C MET A 1 3.64 -15.38 8.79
N SER A 2 3.14 -15.43 10.03
CA SER A 2 2.25 -14.40 10.57
C SER A 2 3.09 -13.23 11.12
N VAL A 3 2.62 -12.00 10.91
CA VAL A 3 3.21 -10.74 11.44
C VAL A 3 3.43 -10.82 12.96
N LEU A 4 2.64 -11.65 13.65
CA LEU A 4 2.71 -11.85 15.10
C LEU A 4 3.89 -12.71 15.55
N LEU A 5 4.52 -13.49 14.66
CA LEU A 5 5.65 -14.37 14.98
C LEU A 5 7.02 -13.74 14.68
N SER A 6 7.05 -12.66 13.92
CA SER A 6 8.28 -11.93 13.62
C SER A 6 8.60 -10.99 14.77
N ASP A 7 9.67 -11.32 15.51
CA ASP A 7 10.22 -10.52 16.60
C ASP A 7 10.92 -9.23 16.14
N GLU A 8 10.71 -8.81 14.89
CA GLU A 8 11.37 -7.65 14.28
C GLU A 8 10.96 -6.32 14.94
N TRP A 9 9.78 -6.27 15.56
CA TRP A 9 9.35 -5.15 16.41
C TRP A 9 10.20 -5.00 17.69
N LYS A 10 10.99 -6.01 18.08
CA LYS A 10 11.93 -5.90 19.21
C LYS A 10 13.19 -5.09 18.86
N LEU A 11 13.39 -4.74 17.58
CA LEU A 11 14.49 -3.87 17.13
C LEU A 11 14.22 -2.38 17.38
N GLN A 12 13.06 -2.04 17.96
CA GLN A 12 12.69 -0.68 18.35
C GLN A 12 13.73 -0.13 19.35
N GLN A 13 14.33 0.99 19.00
CA GLN A 13 15.34 1.65 19.85
C GLN A 13 14.71 2.51 20.97
N GLY A 14 13.38 2.65 20.95
CA GLY A 14 12.60 3.39 21.94
C GLY A 14 11.10 3.20 21.77
N PRO A 15 10.29 3.64 22.74
CA PRO A 15 8.82 3.46 22.72
C PRO A 15 8.12 4.17 21.54
N ASP A 16 8.74 5.21 20.99
CA ASP A 16 8.21 5.97 19.85
C ASP A 16 8.80 5.53 18.50
N ASP A 17 9.68 4.53 18.47
CA ASP A 17 10.29 4.03 17.24
C ASP A 17 9.30 3.14 16.49
N ILE A 18 8.47 3.73 15.65
CA ILE A 18 7.46 3.00 14.86
C ILE A 18 8.06 2.31 13.62
N ILE A 19 9.30 2.65 13.23
CA ILE A 19 9.88 2.23 11.95
C ILE A 19 9.98 0.70 11.81
N PRO A 20 10.41 -0.08 12.83
CA PRO A 20 10.44 -1.54 12.73
C PRO A 20 9.07 -2.15 12.48
N ALA A 21 8.03 -1.64 13.15
CA ALA A 21 6.66 -2.11 12.95
C ALA A 21 6.12 -1.76 11.56
N LEU A 22 6.39 -0.54 11.07
CA LEU A 22 5.99 -0.13 9.71
C LEU A 22 6.71 -0.96 8.63
N LYS A 23 8.01 -1.20 8.80
CA LYS A 23 8.79 -2.06 7.90
C LYS A 23 8.22 -3.47 7.88
N LEU A 24 7.86 -4.01 9.05
CA LEU A 24 7.28 -5.32 9.16
C LEU A 24 5.94 -5.45 8.44
N SER A 25 5.06 -4.47 8.61
CA SER A 25 3.79 -4.41 7.89
C SER A 25 4.02 -4.41 6.38
N PHE A 26 5.03 -3.66 5.92
CA PHE A 26 5.37 -3.58 4.50
C PHE A 26 5.95 -4.90 3.96
N THR A 27 6.87 -5.57 4.68
CA THR A 27 7.45 -6.84 4.23
C THR A 27 6.43 -7.98 4.17
N HIS A 28 5.34 -7.89 4.94
CA HIS A 28 4.24 -8.85 4.93
C HIS A 28 3.16 -8.59 3.87
N LEU A 29 3.26 -7.49 3.11
CA LEU A 29 2.40 -7.30 1.96
C LEU A 29 2.73 -8.32 0.87
N PRO A 30 1.72 -8.84 0.13
CA PRO A 30 1.96 -9.50 -1.14
C PRO A 30 2.84 -8.65 -2.07
N PHE A 31 3.72 -9.29 -2.83
CA PHE A 31 4.71 -8.60 -3.67
C PHE A 31 4.11 -7.55 -4.62
N HIS A 32 2.93 -7.84 -5.21
CA HIS A 32 2.24 -6.89 -6.09
C HIS A 32 1.78 -5.62 -5.35
N LEU A 33 1.33 -5.74 -4.10
CA LEU A 33 0.96 -4.59 -3.26
C LEU A 33 2.17 -3.79 -2.79
N GLN A 34 3.29 -4.46 -2.49
CA GLN A 34 4.56 -3.78 -2.18
C GLN A 34 4.97 -2.86 -3.34
N ARG A 35 4.95 -3.38 -4.58
CA ARG A 35 5.30 -2.58 -5.78
C ARG A 35 4.37 -1.38 -5.98
N CYS A 36 3.06 -1.58 -5.86
CA CYS A 36 2.08 -0.49 -5.93
C CYS A 36 2.34 0.59 -4.88
N PHE A 37 2.56 0.20 -3.63
CA PHE A 37 2.78 1.16 -2.54
C PHE A 37 4.14 1.87 -2.65
N SER A 38 5.22 1.17 -3.03
CA SER A 38 6.55 1.77 -3.18
C SER A 38 6.58 2.91 -4.20
N TYR A 39 5.74 2.87 -5.24
CA TYR A 39 5.64 3.96 -6.20
C TYR A 39 5.18 5.28 -5.55
N CYS A 40 4.37 5.20 -4.50
CA CYS A 40 3.87 6.38 -3.79
C CYS A 40 4.98 7.16 -3.07
N ALA A 41 6.14 6.53 -2.81
CA ALA A 41 7.31 7.20 -2.24
C ALA A 41 7.95 8.24 -3.18
N LEU A 42 7.57 8.25 -4.46
CA LEU A 42 8.01 9.27 -5.43
C LEU A 42 7.28 10.61 -5.25
N PHE A 43 6.17 10.63 -4.52
CA PHE A 43 5.37 11.82 -4.28
C PHE A 43 5.78 12.49 -2.97
N PRO A 44 5.64 13.82 -2.85
CA PRO A 44 5.92 14.52 -1.61
C PRO A 44 5.00 14.06 -0.48
N LYS A 45 5.48 14.17 0.76
CA LYS A 45 4.69 13.85 1.96
C LYS A 45 3.39 14.67 1.97
N GLY A 46 2.27 14.01 2.25
CA GLY A 46 0.95 14.64 2.29
C GLY A 46 0.27 14.78 0.93
N HIS A 47 0.85 14.22 -0.14
CA HIS A 47 0.18 14.16 -1.43
C HIS A 47 -1.14 13.36 -1.33
N MET A 48 -2.23 13.98 -1.80
CA MET A 48 -3.52 13.33 -1.90
C MET A 48 -3.62 12.64 -3.24
N PHE A 49 -3.81 11.32 -3.21
CA PHE A 49 -3.98 10.52 -4.40
C PHE A 49 -5.45 10.42 -4.80
N ASP A 50 -5.74 10.62 -6.08
CA ASP A 50 -6.97 10.09 -6.65
C ASP A 50 -6.86 8.56 -6.80
N GLY A 51 -7.89 7.83 -6.37
CA GLY A 51 -7.87 6.37 -6.39
C GLY A 51 -7.77 5.79 -7.80
N MET A 52 -8.43 6.43 -8.79
CA MET A 52 -8.36 5.98 -10.18
C MET A 52 -6.99 6.29 -10.79
N GLU A 53 -6.38 7.41 -10.43
CA GLU A 53 -5.01 7.75 -10.83
C GLU A 53 -4.00 6.68 -10.36
N LEU A 54 -4.05 6.28 -9.08
CA LEU A 54 -3.19 5.22 -8.55
C LEU A 54 -3.38 3.88 -9.26
N VAL A 55 -4.63 3.53 -9.61
CA VAL A 55 -4.94 2.33 -10.38
C VAL A 55 -4.30 2.39 -11.77
N ARG A 56 -4.45 3.51 -12.48
CA ARG A 56 -3.88 3.70 -13.81
C ARG A 56 -2.35 3.67 -13.81
N ILE A 57 -1.73 4.29 -12.81
CA ILE A 57 -0.28 4.20 -12.57
C ILE A 57 0.13 2.74 -12.36
N SER A 58 -0.60 2.01 -11.52
CA SER A 58 -0.27 0.60 -11.24
C SER A 58 -0.37 -0.27 -12.49
N ILE A 59 -1.34 0.00 -13.38
CA ILE A 59 -1.47 -0.69 -14.66
C ILE A 59 -0.33 -0.30 -15.61
N SER A 60 -0.01 0.99 -15.74
CA SER A 60 1.02 1.47 -16.67
C SER A 60 2.42 0.99 -16.29
N GLN A 61 2.69 0.83 -15.00
CA GLN A 61 3.94 0.28 -14.48
C GLN A 61 3.99 -1.26 -14.51
N GLY A 62 2.92 -1.91 -14.97
CA GLY A 62 2.82 -3.37 -15.06
C GLY A 62 2.79 -4.06 -13.70
N PHE A 63 2.29 -3.38 -12.66
CA PHE A 63 2.06 -3.99 -11.34
C PHE A 63 0.80 -4.84 -11.33
N VAL A 64 -0.16 -4.49 -12.17
CA VAL A 64 -1.36 -5.29 -12.44
C VAL A 64 -1.07 -6.25 -13.61
N PRO A 65 -1.32 -7.57 -13.46
CA PRO A 65 -1.08 -8.54 -14.53
C PRO A 65 -1.85 -8.22 -15.81
N SER A 66 -1.12 -8.10 -16.93
CA SER A 66 -1.71 -7.92 -18.25
C SER A 66 -2.32 -9.23 -18.75
N GLY A 67 -3.65 -9.32 -18.85
CA GLY A 67 -4.33 -10.51 -19.36
C GLY A 67 -5.74 -10.71 -18.80
N SER A 68 -6.10 -10.03 -17.71
CA SER A 68 -7.50 -9.92 -17.32
C SER A 68 -8.19 -8.87 -18.20
N LYS A 69 -9.41 -9.14 -18.68
CA LYS A 69 -10.27 -8.10 -19.31
C LYS A 69 -10.67 -6.98 -18.32
N ARG A 70 -10.09 -6.97 -17.11
CA ARG A 70 -10.55 -6.31 -15.89
C ARG A 70 -9.37 -5.74 -15.09
N MET A 71 -8.39 -5.15 -15.78
CA MET A 71 -7.18 -4.61 -15.15
C MET A 71 -7.52 -3.48 -14.16
N GLU A 72 -8.47 -2.61 -14.51
CA GLU A 72 -8.92 -1.54 -13.60
C GLU A 72 -9.56 -2.11 -12.33
N GLU A 73 -10.46 -3.09 -12.46
CA GLU A 73 -11.06 -3.79 -11.31
C GLU A 73 -9.99 -4.46 -10.44
N THR A 74 -9.01 -5.13 -11.07
CA THR A 74 -7.87 -5.74 -10.36
C THR A 74 -7.06 -4.68 -9.60
N GLY A 75 -6.77 -3.54 -10.23
CA GLY A 75 -6.08 -2.43 -9.58
C GLY A 75 -6.88 -1.83 -8.42
N TYR A 76 -8.21 -1.71 -8.55
CA TYR A 76 -9.07 -1.28 -7.45
C TYR A 76 -9.08 -2.27 -6.29
N HIS A 77 -9.03 -3.57 -6.56
CA HIS A 77 -8.85 -4.58 -5.51
C HIS A 77 -7.51 -4.36 -4.79
N TYR A 78 -6.41 -4.11 -5.51
CA TYR A 78 -5.13 -3.82 -4.87
C TYR A 78 -5.16 -2.56 -4.00
N LEU A 79 -5.82 -1.50 -4.49
CA LEU A 79 -5.98 -0.26 -3.73
C LEU A 79 -6.81 -0.49 -2.46
N ASN A 80 -7.92 -1.23 -2.55
CA ASN A 80 -8.75 -1.56 -1.39
C ASN A 80 -7.99 -2.44 -0.39
N ASP A 81 -7.23 -3.42 -0.85
CA ASP A 81 -6.39 -4.25 0.03
C ASP A 81 -5.36 -3.40 0.80
N LEU A 82 -4.78 -2.38 0.15
CA LEU A 82 -3.87 -1.45 0.83
C LEU A 82 -4.59 -0.56 1.85
N VAL A 83 -5.85 -0.16 1.59
CA VAL A 83 -6.69 0.54 2.57
C VAL A 83 -7.03 -0.36 3.76
N ASP A 84 -7.47 -1.59 3.51
CA ASP A 84 -7.87 -2.55 4.56
C ASP A 84 -6.69 -2.94 5.45
N ARG A 85 -5.46 -2.87 4.92
CA ARG A 85 -4.21 -3.09 5.66
C ARG A 85 -3.63 -1.84 6.29
N GLY A 86 -4.29 -0.69 6.16
CA GLY A 86 -3.91 0.58 6.79
C GLY A 86 -2.77 1.34 6.09
N PHE A 87 -2.41 1.00 4.85
CA PHE A 87 -1.40 1.73 4.07
C PHE A 87 -1.94 3.00 3.43
N PHE A 88 -3.26 3.03 3.16
CA PHE A 88 -3.96 4.23 2.73
C PHE A 88 -5.14 4.53 3.63
N GLN A 89 -5.38 5.83 3.82
CA GLN A 89 -6.58 6.33 4.47
C GLN A 89 -7.49 6.97 3.42
N ARG A 90 -8.78 6.61 3.43
CA ARG A 90 -9.77 7.30 2.60
C ARG A 90 -9.93 8.73 3.12
N SER A 91 -9.79 9.72 2.24
CA SER A 91 -10.16 11.10 2.57
C SER A 91 -11.66 11.14 2.86
N THR A 92 -12.04 11.66 4.02
CA THR A 92 -13.45 11.86 4.43
C THR A 92 -13.98 13.22 4.02
N TYR A 93 -13.15 14.07 3.42
CA TYR A 93 -13.59 15.34 2.84
C TYR A 93 -14.08 15.06 1.41
N TYR A 94 -15.31 15.47 1.11
CA TYR A 94 -16.14 15.18 -0.08
C TYR A 94 -17.08 13.96 0.00
N CYS A 95 -18.07 14.07 0.90
CA CYS A 95 -19.42 13.57 0.63
C CYS A 95 -20.28 14.79 0.29
N MET A 96 -20.66 14.95 -0.98
CA MET A 96 -21.85 15.69 -1.41
C MET A 96 -22.69 14.76 -2.27
#